data_AF-A0AAW4GIB5-F1
#
_entry.id   AF-A0AAW4GIB5-F1
#
_cell.length_a   1.000
_cell.length_b   1.000
_cell.length_c   1.000
_cell.angle_alpha   90.00
_cell.angle_beta   90.00
_cell.angle_gamma   90.00
#
_symmetry.space_group_name_H-M   'P 1'
#
loop_
_entity.id
_entity.type
_entity.pdbx_description
1 polymer ?
#
loop_
_entity_poly.entity_id
_entity_poly.type
_entity_poly.pdbx_seq_one_letter_code
_entity_poly.pdbx_strand_id
1 'polypeptide(L)'
;MPVSAVGAKALELAQHECSAIAAALCPGAGVHESVHGARKGIRRLRALLRLFDASDLDLATEDQRLRRIGKGLSALRDSHVVIESARGMEKKYPDLPWGTILRRLDARREHVLAAELDKDPSFARRRKAVQKVAELLSTQPWPEVKSDAIWAGYKRSERRVVKVRKKAAGSDDVEVLHRWRRAVRRLRMQIEAMQALGVDVSSKKAVGKAKVLHQLSDRLGRRQDLRMLRNLVRVMTGIEHRKLLIAAIEEELARAVPN
;
A
#
# COMPACT_ATOMS: atom_id res chain seq x y z
N MET A 1 -13.07 -8.38 26.76
CA MET A 1 -12.29 -7.18 27.15
C MET A 1 -13.25 -6.05 27.44
N PRO A 2 -13.08 -5.29 28.53
CA PRO A 2 -13.91 -4.13 28.82
C PRO A 2 -13.73 -3.04 27.75
N VAL A 3 -14.82 -2.32 27.49
CA VAL A 3 -14.99 -1.39 26.37
C VAL A 3 -13.96 -0.23 26.39
N SER A 4 -13.63 0.27 27.59
CA SER A 4 -12.67 1.38 27.76
C SER A 4 -11.22 1.04 27.38
N ALA A 5 -10.85 -0.25 27.38
CA ALA A 5 -9.47 -0.67 27.09
C ALA A 5 -9.17 -0.71 25.57
N VAL A 6 -10.18 -0.90 24.72
CA VAL A 6 -9.96 -1.10 23.28
C VAL A 6 -9.66 0.22 22.56
N GLY A 7 -10.37 1.29 22.93
CA GLY A 7 -10.12 2.62 22.40
C GLY A 7 -8.73 3.16 22.75
N ALA A 8 -8.32 3.03 24.02
CA ALA A 8 -6.97 3.41 24.46
C ALA A 8 -5.87 2.64 23.71
N LYS A 9 -6.00 1.31 23.59
CA LYS A 9 -5.07 0.49 22.79
C LYS A 9 -5.04 0.88 21.30
N ALA A 10 -6.18 1.31 20.75
CA ALA A 10 -6.24 1.78 19.38
C ALA A 10 -5.50 3.09 19.17
N LEU A 11 -5.60 4.02 20.12
CA LEU A 11 -4.77 5.22 20.13
C LEU A 11 -3.28 4.88 20.22
N GLU A 12 -2.88 4.01 21.15
CA GLU A 12 -1.48 3.55 21.28
C GLU A 12 -0.93 2.97 19.97
N LEU A 13 -1.71 2.08 19.34
CA LEU A 13 -1.34 1.50 18.05
C LEU A 13 -1.25 2.57 16.94
N ALA A 14 -2.17 3.54 16.94
CA ALA A 14 -2.13 4.63 15.98
C ALA A 14 -0.90 5.54 16.18
N GLN A 15 -0.53 5.85 17.43
CA GLN A 15 0.66 6.60 17.78
C GLN A 15 1.94 5.86 17.38
N HIS A 16 1.98 4.54 17.63
CA HIS A 16 3.09 3.69 17.19
C HIS A 16 3.27 3.73 15.67
N GLU A 17 2.19 3.60 14.89
CA GLU A 17 2.25 3.70 13.44
C GLU A 17 2.69 5.10 12.98
N CYS A 18 2.20 6.18 13.60
CA CYS A 18 2.67 7.54 13.30
C CYS A 18 4.17 7.69 13.53
N SER A 19 4.68 7.22 14.67
CA SER A 19 6.12 7.24 14.98
C SER A 19 6.93 6.44 13.98
N ALA A 20 6.49 5.22 13.65
CA ALA A 20 7.15 4.37 12.66
C ALA A 20 7.17 4.99 11.26
N ILE A 21 6.08 5.66 10.83
CA ILE A 21 6.04 6.39 9.56
C ILE A 21 7.01 7.57 9.59
N ALA A 22 7.05 8.33 10.68
CA ALA A 22 7.95 9.49 10.81
C ALA A 22 9.43 9.06 10.78
N ALA A 23 9.78 7.97 11.47
CA ALA A 23 11.12 7.38 11.45
C ALA A 23 11.51 6.86 10.05
N ALA A 24 10.57 6.22 9.34
CA ALA A 24 10.78 5.76 7.97
C ALA A 24 10.84 6.89 6.95
N LEU A 25 10.44 8.12 7.30
CA LEU A 25 10.60 9.32 6.47
C LEU A 25 11.91 10.03 6.79
N CYS A 26 13.01 9.28 6.86
CA CYS A 26 14.36 9.79 7.02
C CYS A 26 15.19 9.35 5.81
N PRO A 27 15.83 10.27 5.06
CA PRO A 27 16.75 9.87 4.00
C PRO A 27 18.00 9.25 4.63
N GLY A 28 18.30 8.01 4.25
CA GLY A 28 19.58 7.36 4.47
C GLY A 28 19.97 6.58 3.22
N ALA A 29 21.00 5.74 3.30
CA ALA A 29 21.46 4.90 2.19
C ALA A 29 20.35 4.00 1.58
N GLY A 30 19.26 3.75 2.32
CA GLY A 30 18.07 3.00 1.86
C GLY A 30 16.82 3.87 1.72
N VAL A 31 16.85 4.92 0.89
CA VAL A 31 15.69 5.82 0.71
C VAL A 31 14.46 5.08 0.17
N HIS A 32 14.64 4.03 -0.63
CA HIS A 32 13.53 3.27 -1.19
C HIS A 32 12.87 2.36 -0.17
N GLU A 33 13.65 1.72 0.69
CA GLU A 33 13.20 0.95 1.86
C GLU A 33 12.46 1.87 2.83
N SER A 34 13.00 3.07 3.04
CA SER A 34 12.41 4.14 3.86
C SER A 34 11.03 4.56 3.32
N VAL A 35 10.95 4.89 2.02
CA VAL A 35 9.68 5.21 1.33
C VAL A 35 8.70 4.02 1.37
N HIS A 36 9.20 2.79 1.20
CA HIS A 36 8.37 1.59 1.28
C HIS A 36 7.77 1.42 2.68
N GLY A 37 8.59 1.55 3.72
CA GLY A 37 8.23 1.50 5.13
C GLY A 37 7.17 2.55 5.47
N ALA A 38 7.43 3.81 5.14
CA ALA A 38 6.49 4.92 5.36
C ALA A 38 5.15 4.67 4.66
N ARG A 39 5.16 4.27 3.38
CA ARG A 39 3.91 3.94 2.67
C ARG A 39 3.20 2.72 3.25
N LYS A 40 3.91 1.74 3.79
CA LYS A 40 3.33 0.58 4.46
C LYS A 40 2.65 1.00 5.76
N GLY A 41 3.32 1.76 6.61
CA GLY A 41 2.73 2.31 7.84
C GLY A 41 1.51 3.18 7.57
N ILE A 42 1.58 4.11 6.61
CA ILE A 42 0.41 4.93 6.19
C ILE A 42 -0.78 4.05 5.79
N ARG A 43 -0.54 2.94 5.09
CA ARG A 43 -1.62 2.02 4.69
C ARG A 43 -2.21 1.27 5.89
N ARG A 44 -1.39 0.90 6.88
CA ARG A 44 -1.83 0.24 8.12
C ARG A 44 -2.63 1.21 8.99
N LEU A 45 -2.10 2.39 9.27
CA LEU A 45 -2.80 3.42 10.05
C LEU A 45 -4.14 3.78 9.41
N ARG A 46 -4.20 4.02 8.11
CA ARG A 46 -5.47 4.28 7.41
C ARG A 46 -6.42 3.08 7.38
N ALA A 47 -5.94 1.85 7.54
CA ALA A 47 -6.80 0.68 7.68
C ALA A 47 -7.39 0.62 9.09
N LEU A 48 -6.56 0.89 10.11
CA LEU A 48 -6.94 1.01 11.52
C LEU A 48 -8.01 2.10 11.70
N LEU A 49 -7.77 3.34 11.26
CA LEU A 49 -8.74 4.44 11.43
C LEU A 49 -10.11 4.09 10.86
N ARG A 50 -10.16 3.36 9.73
CA ARG A 50 -11.42 2.94 9.11
C ARG A 50 -12.17 1.82 9.82
N LEU A 51 -11.56 1.17 10.81
CA LEU A 51 -12.33 0.31 11.72
C LEU A 51 -13.29 1.15 12.58
N PHE A 52 -12.96 2.41 12.81
CA PHE A 52 -13.69 3.32 13.69
C PHE A 52 -14.60 4.30 12.91
N ASP A 53 -14.78 4.12 11.61
CA ASP A 53 -15.73 4.89 10.76
C ASP A 53 -17.21 4.81 11.25
N ALA A 54 -17.52 3.98 12.25
CA ALA A 54 -18.86 3.85 12.86
C ALA A 54 -18.90 4.30 14.33
N SER A 55 -17.82 4.94 14.81
CA SER A 55 -17.73 5.55 16.14
C SER A 55 -17.93 7.06 16.05
N ASP A 56 -17.93 7.73 17.21
CA ASP A 56 -18.06 9.18 17.33
C ASP A 56 -16.73 9.93 17.11
N LEU A 57 -15.65 9.24 16.74
CA LEU A 57 -14.37 9.88 16.41
C LEU A 57 -14.45 10.59 15.05
N ASP A 58 -13.99 11.84 14.98
CA ASP A 58 -13.77 12.53 13.70
C ASP A 58 -12.36 12.23 13.20
N LEU A 59 -12.25 11.24 12.32
CA LEU A 59 -10.97 10.76 11.76
C LEU A 59 -10.80 11.10 10.28
N ALA A 60 -11.76 11.82 9.69
CA ALA A 60 -11.81 12.05 8.25
C ALA A 60 -10.64 12.94 7.79
N THR A 61 -10.32 13.96 8.60
CA THR A 61 -9.22 14.89 8.35
C THR A 61 -7.87 14.16 8.37
N GLU A 62 -7.66 13.27 9.33
CA GLU A 62 -6.45 12.49 9.55
C GLU A 62 -6.27 11.45 8.42
N ASP A 63 -7.32 10.70 8.05
CA ASP A 63 -7.28 9.78 6.89
C ASP A 63 -6.92 10.53 5.61
N GLN A 64 -7.44 11.76 5.43
CA GLN A 64 -7.17 12.57 4.25
C GLN A 64 -5.75 13.14 4.25
N ARG A 65 -5.22 13.59 5.39
CA ARG A 65 -3.81 14.01 5.54
C ARG A 65 -2.87 12.85 5.21
N LEU A 66 -3.10 11.68 5.81
CA LEU A 66 -2.34 10.45 5.53
C LEU A 66 -2.44 10.03 4.06
N ARG A 67 -3.62 10.17 3.45
CA ARG A 67 -3.81 9.92 2.01
C ARG A 67 -2.96 10.85 1.15
N ARG A 68 -2.90 12.15 1.48
CA ARG A 68 -2.10 13.14 0.74
C ARG A 68 -0.61 12.82 0.85
N ILE A 69 -0.12 12.55 2.05
CA ILE A 69 1.29 12.15 2.29
C ILE A 69 1.62 10.90 1.48
N GLY A 70 0.78 9.85 1.58
CA GLY A 70 0.95 8.63 0.81
C GLY A 70 0.91 8.88 -0.70
N LYS A 71 -0.01 9.72 -1.20
CA LYS A 71 -0.07 10.07 -2.63
C LYS A 71 1.25 10.71 -3.09
N GLY A 72 1.77 11.65 -2.30
CA GLY A 72 3.03 12.35 -2.58
C GLY A 72 4.28 11.45 -2.57
N LEU A 73 4.20 10.21 -2.10
CA LEU A 73 5.29 9.23 -2.16
C LEU A 73 5.15 8.23 -3.33
N SER A 74 4.12 8.37 -4.16
CA SER A 74 3.81 7.35 -5.16
C SER A 74 4.82 7.33 -6.31
N ALA A 75 5.30 8.49 -6.76
CA ALA A 75 6.29 8.57 -7.83
C ALA A 75 7.58 7.84 -7.46
N LEU A 76 8.11 8.05 -6.25
CA LEU A 76 9.30 7.35 -5.72
C LEU A 76 9.09 5.82 -5.62
N ARG A 77 7.91 5.40 -5.16
CA ARG A 77 7.58 3.97 -5.09
C ARG A 77 7.50 3.37 -6.48
N ASP A 78 6.82 4.04 -7.39
CA ASP A 78 6.53 3.50 -8.72
C ASP A 78 7.83 3.44 -9.55
N SER A 79 8.72 4.43 -9.45
CA SER A 79 10.03 4.37 -10.10
C SER A 79 10.89 3.21 -9.59
N HIS A 80 10.91 2.96 -8.28
CA HIS A 80 11.63 1.84 -7.69
C HIS A 80 11.01 0.47 -8.06
N VAL A 81 9.68 0.34 -7.97
CA VAL A 81 8.99 -0.92 -8.26
C VAL A 81 9.13 -1.38 -9.70
N VAL A 82 9.19 -0.45 -10.66
CA VAL A 82 9.42 -0.82 -12.06
C VAL A 82 10.82 -1.40 -12.26
N ILE A 83 11.84 -0.87 -11.59
CA ILE A 83 13.20 -1.44 -11.63
C ILE A 83 13.22 -2.84 -11.02
N GLU A 84 12.61 -3.02 -9.85
CA GLU A 84 12.55 -4.34 -9.22
C GLU A 84 11.78 -5.35 -10.08
N SER A 85 10.73 -4.89 -10.77
CA SER A 85 10.02 -5.72 -11.76
C SER A 85 10.92 -6.08 -12.94
N ALA A 86 11.70 -5.13 -13.47
CA ALA A 86 12.63 -5.38 -14.57
C ALA A 86 13.76 -6.34 -14.16
N ARG A 87 14.34 -6.17 -12.96
CA ARG A 87 15.33 -7.11 -12.39
C ARG A 87 14.77 -8.50 -12.19
N GLY A 88 13.50 -8.60 -11.78
CA GLY A 88 12.80 -9.88 -11.69
C GLY A 88 12.65 -10.55 -13.06
N MET A 89 12.34 -9.77 -14.10
CA MET A 89 12.27 -10.28 -15.48
C MET A 89 13.63 -10.68 -16.02
N GLU A 90 14.68 -9.90 -15.76
CA GLU A 90 16.06 -10.22 -16.15
C GLU A 90 16.52 -11.57 -15.58
N LYS A 91 16.27 -11.81 -14.29
CA LYS A 91 16.57 -13.11 -13.65
C LYS A 91 15.84 -14.29 -14.30
N LYS A 92 14.64 -14.05 -14.82
CA LYS A 92 13.79 -15.10 -15.41
C LYS A 92 14.07 -15.32 -16.89
N TYR A 93 14.48 -14.26 -17.60
CA TYR A 93 14.76 -14.25 -19.03
C TYR A 93 16.15 -13.62 -19.25
N PRO A 94 17.23 -14.30 -18.83
CA PRO A 94 18.59 -13.73 -18.84
C PRO A 94 19.13 -13.48 -20.25
N ASP A 95 18.64 -14.22 -21.25
CA ASP A 95 19.11 -14.10 -22.65
C ASP A 95 18.58 -12.86 -23.37
N LEU A 96 17.67 -12.10 -22.76
CA LEU A 96 17.12 -10.87 -23.33
C LEU A 96 17.94 -9.63 -22.92
N PRO A 97 18.04 -8.59 -23.77
CA PRO A 97 18.91 -7.44 -23.53
C PRO A 97 18.31 -6.42 -22.54
N TRP A 98 18.23 -6.77 -21.25
CA TRP A 98 17.67 -5.93 -20.19
C TRP A 98 18.53 -4.71 -19.80
N GLY A 99 19.83 -4.74 -20.09
CA GLY A 99 20.79 -3.75 -19.60
C GLY A 99 20.43 -2.30 -19.93
N THR A 100 19.99 -2.02 -21.16
CA THR A 100 19.58 -0.65 -21.55
C THR A 100 18.30 -0.21 -20.85
N ILE A 101 17.35 -1.12 -20.63
CA ILE A 101 16.12 -0.82 -19.87
C ILE A 101 16.48 -0.49 -18.42
N LEU A 102 17.27 -1.34 -17.78
CA LEU A 102 17.66 -1.17 -16.37
C LEU A 102 18.39 0.15 -16.14
N ARG A 103 19.38 0.50 -16.98
CA ARG A 103 20.08 1.80 -16.89
C ARG A 103 19.13 2.99 -17.00
N ARG A 104 18.18 2.96 -17.94
CA ARG A 104 17.22 4.06 -18.12
C ARG A 104 16.24 4.19 -16.97
N LEU A 105 15.78 3.06 -16.44
CA LEU A 105 14.89 3.06 -15.27
C LEU A 105 15.63 3.57 -14.03
N ASP A 106 16.90 3.21 -13.87
CA ASP A 106 17.77 3.68 -12.79
C ASP A 106 17.94 5.21 -12.85
N ALA A 107 18.33 5.75 -14.01
CA ALA A 107 18.43 7.19 -14.23
C ALA A 107 17.09 7.92 -13.96
N ARG A 108 15.96 7.33 -14.37
CA ARG A 108 14.63 7.87 -14.05
C ARG A 108 14.36 7.87 -12.55
N ARG A 109 14.74 6.82 -11.82
CA ARG A 109 14.55 6.73 -10.37
C ARG A 109 15.36 7.79 -9.65
N GLU A 110 16.62 7.99 -10.03
CA GLU A 110 17.48 9.04 -9.47
C GLU A 110 16.93 10.43 -9.75
N HIS A 111 16.44 10.69 -10.97
CA HIS A 111 15.80 11.96 -11.29
C HIS A 111 14.54 12.24 -10.45
N VAL A 112 13.68 11.22 -10.26
CA VAL A 112 12.49 11.34 -9.42
C VAL A 112 12.88 11.56 -7.95
N LEU A 113 13.94 10.91 -7.47
CA LEU A 113 14.47 11.11 -6.13
C LEU A 113 14.96 12.54 -5.92
N ALA A 114 15.82 13.03 -6.81
CA ALA A 114 16.34 14.40 -6.76
C ALA A 114 15.19 15.43 -6.76
N ALA A 115 14.21 15.29 -7.66
CA ALA A 115 13.08 16.19 -7.75
C ALA A 115 12.15 16.17 -6.51
N GLU A 116 12.08 15.05 -5.78
CA GLU A 116 11.31 14.98 -4.53
C GLU A 116 12.09 15.52 -3.33
N LEU A 117 13.41 15.31 -3.28
CA LEU A 117 14.27 15.87 -2.23
C LEU A 117 14.45 17.38 -2.37
N ASP A 118 14.43 17.92 -3.59
CA ASP A 118 14.41 19.37 -3.84
C ASP A 118 13.16 20.02 -3.22
N LYS A 119 11.99 19.40 -3.42
CA LYS A 119 10.72 19.90 -2.87
C LYS A 119 10.64 19.74 -1.36
N ASP A 120 11.09 18.61 -0.82
CA ASP A 120 10.96 18.29 0.59
C ASP A 120 12.27 17.70 1.11
N PRO A 121 13.27 18.56 1.37
CA PRO A 121 14.56 18.13 1.86
C PRO A 121 14.40 17.23 3.08
N SER A 122 15.01 16.06 2.95
CA SER A 122 14.94 15.01 3.95
C SER A 122 13.53 14.60 4.37
N PHE A 123 12.51 14.79 3.54
CA PHE A 123 11.10 14.55 3.88
C PHE A 123 10.60 15.29 5.14
N ALA A 124 11.24 16.41 5.51
CA ALA A 124 10.96 17.12 6.76
C ALA A 124 9.51 17.59 6.87
N ARG A 125 8.93 18.09 5.77
CA ARG A 125 7.54 18.55 5.71
C ARG A 125 6.57 17.39 5.90
N ARG A 126 6.83 16.26 5.25
CA ARG A 126 6.02 15.03 5.42
C ARG A 126 6.11 14.49 6.83
N ARG A 127 7.29 14.49 7.47
CA ARG A 127 7.42 14.12 8.90
C ARG A 127 6.58 15.00 9.81
N LYS A 128 6.68 16.33 9.67
CA LYS A 128 5.85 17.29 10.42
C LYS A 128 4.36 17.03 10.20
N ALA A 129 3.95 16.71 8.97
CA ALA A 129 2.56 16.39 8.67
C ALA A 129 2.07 15.09 9.36
N VAL A 130 2.93 14.08 9.52
CA VAL A 130 2.61 12.84 10.27
C VAL A 130 2.55 13.13 11.77
N GLN A 131 3.49 13.92 12.31
CA GLN A 131 3.45 14.36 13.70
C GLN A 131 2.16 15.13 14.00
N LYS A 132 1.72 16.01 13.09
CA LYS A 132 0.44 16.70 13.24
C LYS A 132 -0.76 15.76 13.23
N VAL A 133 -0.72 14.69 12.43
CA VAL A 133 -1.75 13.64 12.49
C VAL A 133 -1.74 12.96 13.86
N ALA A 134 -0.57 12.66 14.41
CA ALA A 134 -0.43 12.05 15.73
C ALA A 134 -1.05 12.93 16.84
N GLU A 135 -0.77 14.24 16.83
CA GLU A 135 -1.37 15.21 17.76
C GLU A 135 -2.90 15.25 17.64
N LEU A 136 -3.43 15.33 16.42
CA LEU A 136 -4.88 15.40 16.19
C LEU A 136 -5.59 14.10 16.59
N LEU A 137 -4.95 12.95 16.40
CA LEU A 137 -5.49 11.68 16.89
C LEU A 137 -5.57 11.67 18.42
N SER A 138 -4.60 12.25 19.14
CA SER A 138 -4.63 12.27 20.61
C SER A 138 -5.73 13.13 21.23
N THR A 139 -6.32 14.06 20.48
CA THR A 139 -7.42 14.91 20.98
C THR A 139 -8.80 14.27 20.85
N GLN A 140 -8.91 13.10 20.20
CA GLN A 140 -10.19 12.43 20.01
C GLN A 140 -10.61 11.64 21.25
N PRO A 141 -11.92 11.44 21.50
CA PRO A 141 -12.44 10.74 22.68
C PRO A 141 -12.30 9.20 22.58
N TRP A 142 -11.08 8.70 22.43
CA TRP A 142 -10.81 7.25 22.30
C TRP A 142 -11.38 6.39 23.44
N PRO A 143 -11.34 6.79 24.73
CA PRO A 143 -11.88 5.97 25.82
C PRO A 143 -13.38 5.68 25.71
N GLU A 144 -14.13 6.51 24.98
CA GLU A 144 -15.58 6.38 24.79
C GLU A 144 -15.94 5.39 23.66
N VAL A 145 -14.95 4.93 22.90
CA VAL A 145 -15.15 4.09 21.71
C VAL A 145 -15.59 2.69 22.10
N LYS A 146 -16.76 2.30 21.60
CA LYS A 146 -17.32 0.96 21.80
C LYS A 146 -16.68 -0.08 20.87
N SER A 147 -16.50 -1.31 21.38
CA SER A 147 -15.97 -2.43 20.59
C SER A 147 -16.82 -2.76 19.35
N ASP A 148 -18.14 -2.48 19.40
CA ASP A 148 -19.06 -2.73 18.29
C ASP A 148 -18.75 -1.87 17.06
N ALA A 149 -18.16 -0.68 17.26
CA ALA A 149 -17.74 0.18 16.15
C ALA A 149 -16.70 -0.52 15.27
N ILE A 150 -15.74 -1.25 15.87
CA ILE A 150 -14.72 -2.01 15.16
C ILE A 150 -15.37 -3.08 14.27
N TRP A 151 -16.32 -3.84 14.83
CA TRP A 151 -17.02 -4.88 14.08
C TRP A 151 -17.88 -4.29 12.95
N ALA A 152 -18.53 -3.15 13.18
CA ALA A 152 -19.26 -2.44 12.13
C ALA A 152 -18.32 -1.98 11.00
N GLY A 153 -17.16 -1.41 11.34
CA GLY A 153 -16.12 -1.02 10.37
C GLY A 153 -15.57 -2.21 9.57
N TYR A 154 -15.29 -3.33 10.25
CA TYR A 154 -14.86 -4.57 9.60
C TYR A 154 -15.91 -5.11 8.63
N LYS A 155 -17.18 -5.26 9.07
CA LYS A 155 -18.30 -5.73 8.23
C LYS A 155 -18.50 -4.82 7.01
N ARG A 156 -18.32 -3.50 7.16
CA ARG A 156 -18.38 -2.54 6.04
C ARG A 156 -17.28 -2.82 5.01
N SER A 157 -16.04 -3.03 5.45
CA SER A 157 -14.93 -3.37 4.55
C SER A 157 -15.10 -4.73 3.88
N GLU A 158 -15.63 -5.73 4.58
CA GLU A 158 -15.95 -7.04 4.01
C GLU A 158 -16.97 -6.92 2.88
N ARG A 159 -18.12 -6.25 3.14
CA ARG A 159 -19.14 -5.97 2.12
C ARG A 159 -18.55 -5.21 0.94
N ARG A 160 -17.64 -4.26 1.20
CA ARG A 160 -16.94 -3.51 0.14
C ARG A 160 -16.11 -4.42 -0.74
N VAL A 161 -15.33 -5.36 -0.16
CA VAL A 161 -14.54 -6.34 -0.93
C VAL A 161 -15.45 -7.19 -1.81
N VAL A 162 -16.55 -7.72 -1.28
CA VAL A 162 -17.52 -8.50 -2.07
C VAL A 162 -18.07 -7.68 -3.24
N LYS A 163 -18.50 -6.45 -2.98
CA LYS A 163 -19.05 -5.53 -4.00
C LYS A 163 -18.05 -5.25 -5.12
N VAL A 164 -16.81 -4.90 -4.79
CA VAL A 164 -15.80 -4.58 -5.82
C VAL A 164 -15.28 -5.83 -6.52
N ARG A 165 -15.26 -7.00 -5.86
CA ARG A 165 -14.94 -8.28 -6.50
C ARG A 165 -15.96 -8.60 -7.60
N LYS A 166 -17.26 -8.48 -7.31
CA LYS A 166 -18.31 -8.72 -8.31
C LYS A 166 -18.12 -7.86 -9.57
N LYS A 167 -17.68 -6.61 -9.41
CA LYS A 167 -17.38 -5.72 -10.55
C LYS A 167 -16.08 -6.07 -11.26
N ALA A 168 -15.12 -6.66 -10.55
CA ALA A 168 -13.83 -7.07 -11.11
C ALA A 168 -13.88 -8.42 -11.82
N ALA A 169 -14.88 -9.25 -11.52
CA ALA A 169 -15.08 -10.53 -12.20
C ALA A 169 -15.28 -10.29 -13.71
N GLY A 170 -14.42 -10.90 -14.53
CA GLY A 170 -14.44 -10.76 -15.99
C GLY A 170 -14.00 -9.39 -16.53
N SER A 171 -13.51 -8.47 -15.69
CA SER A 171 -13.10 -7.13 -16.11
C SER A 171 -11.59 -7.03 -16.27
N ASP A 172 -11.12 -6.55 -17.41
CA ASP A 172 -9.71 -6.19 -17.62
C ASP A 172 -9.36 -4.73 -17.28
N ASP A 173 -10.38 -3.91 -16.95
CA ASP A 173 -10.21 -2.52 -16.53
C ASP A 173 -9.25 -2.41 -15.33
N VAL A 174 -8.18 -1.65 -15.54
CA VAL A 174 -7.10 -1.42 -14.58
C VAL A 174 -7.62 -0.80 -13.29
N GLU A 175 -8.51 0.18 -13.36
CA GLU A 175 -9.04 0.88 -12.20
C GLU A 175 -10.04 0.02 -11.43
N VAL A 176 -10.83 -0.83 -12.11
CA VAL A 176 -11.67 -1.83 -11.45
C VAL A 176 -10.80 -2.80 -10.63
N LEU A 177 -9.76 -3.37 -11.24
CA LEU A 177 -8.83 -4.29 -10.58
C LEU A 177 -8.06 -3.61 -9.45
N HIS A 178 -7.63 -2.35 -9.62
CA HIS A 178 -6.99 -1.55 -8.58
C HIS A 178 -7.91 -1.30 -7.40
N ARG A 179 -9.19 -0.98 -7.64
CA ARG A 179 -10.19 -0.80 -6.57
C ARG A 179 -10.37 -2.10 -5.79
N TRP A 180 -10.43 -3.24 -6.46
CA TRP A 180 -10.50 -4.54 -5.80
C TRP A 180 -9.27 -4.84 -4.94
N ARG A 181 -8.06 -4.72 -5.51
CA ARG A 181 -6.79 -4.88 -4.79
C ARG A 181 -6.72 -4.00 -3.54
N ARG A 182 -7.07 -2.70 -3.66
CA ARG A 182 -7.06 -1.76 -2.54
C ARG A 182 -8.03 -2.16 -1.42
N ALA A 183 -9.20 -2.69 -1.77
CA ALA A 183 -10.18 -3.17 -0.79
C ALA A 183 -9.70 -4.44 -0.08
N VAL A 184 -9.19 -5.43 -0.82
CA VAL A 184 -8.61 -6.68 -0.27
C VAL A 184 -7.48 -6.38 0.70
N ARG A 185 -6.52 -5.53 0.29
CA ARG A 185 -5.40 -5.12 1.14
C ARG A 185 -5.86 -4.41 2.40
N ARG A 186 -6.86 -3.53 2.32
CA ARG A 186 -7.39 -2.83 3.49
C ARG A 186 -8.02 -3.82 4.47
N LEU A 187 -8.88 -4.73 3.99
CA LEU A 187 -9.52 -5.75 4.82
C LEU A 187 -8.49 -6.62 5.53
N ARG A 188 -7.42 -7.03 4.83
CA ARG A 188 -6.30 -7.76 5.44
C ARG A 188 -5.64 -6.96 6.58
N MET A 189 -5.27 -5.71 6.32
CA MET A 189 -4.65 -4.83 7.33
C MET A 189 -5.57 -4.54 8.51
N GLN A 190 -6.89 -4.55 8.30
CA GLN A 190 -7.87 -4.43 9.38
C GLN A 190 -7.92 -5.68 10.26
N ILE A 191 -7.83 -6.88 9.67
CA ILE A 191 -7.71 -8.12 10.45
C ILE A 191 -6.42 -8.09 11.28
N GLU A 192 -5.29 -7.70 10.68
CA GLU A 192 -4.00 -7.53 11.38
C GLU A 192 -4.12 -6.53 12.55
N ALA A 193 -4.82 -5.41 12.33
CA ALA A 193 -5.07 -4.42 13.37
C ALA A 193 -5.98 -4.94 14.49
N MET A 194 -7.07 -5.64 14.16
CA MET A 194 -7.97 -6.25 15.16
C MET A 194 -7.22 -7.27 16.03
N GLN A 195 -6.32 -8.06 15.45
CA GLN A 195 -5.44 -8.97 16.19
C GLN A 195 -4.52 -8.21 17.17
N ALA A 196 -3.89 -7.12 16.71
CA ALA A 196 -3.04 -6.29 17.55
C ALA A 196 -3.80 -5.64 18.72
N LEU A 197 -5.09 -5.33 18.52
CA LEU A 197 -5.97 -4.81 19.57
C LEU A 197 -6.47 -5.89 20.54
N GLY A 198 -6.15 -7.17 20.31
CA GLY A 198 -6.69 -8.30 21.09
C GLY A 198 -8.18 -8.54 20.88
N VAL A 199 -8.75 -8.01 19.79
CA VAL A 199 -10.13 -8.34 19.40
C VAL A 199 -10.14 -9.78 18.92
N ASP A 200 -11.02 -10.58 19.50
CA ASP A 200 -11.12 -11.99 19.16
C ASP A 200 -11.58 -12.17 17.71
N VAL A 201 -10.60 -12.40 16.83
CA VAL A 201 -10.78 -12.85 15.45
C VAL A 201 -10.32 -14.31 15.30
N SER A 202 -10.15 -15.03 16.42
CA SER A 202 -9.47 -16.34 16.50
C SER A 202 -10.22 -17.49 15.82
N SER A 203 -11.42 -17.25 15.27
CA SER A 203 -12.00 -18.21 14.32
C SER A 203 -10.96 -18.53 13.24
N LYS A 204 -10.58 -19.81 13.09
CA LYS A 204 -9.60 -20.26 12.06
C LYS A 204 -9.92 -19.71 10.66
N LYS A 205 -11.20 -19.40 10.41
CA LYS A 205 -11.74 -18.72 9.22
C LYS A 205 -11.11 -17.33 8.98
N ALA A 206 -10.93 -16.48 9.98
CA ALA A 206 -10.42 -15.11 9.78
C ALA A 206 -8.89 -15.07 9.52
N VAL A 207 -8.11 -15.91 10.20
CA VAL A 207 -6.67 -16.05 9.96
C VAL A 207 -6.40 -16.66 8.58
N GLY A 208 -7.11 -17.74 8.22
CA GLY A 208 -7.07 -18.31 6.88
C GLY A 208 -7.45 -17.27 5.81
N LYS A 209 -8.48 -16.46 6.08
CA LYS A 209 -8.89 -15.36 5.22
C LYS A 209 -7.80 -14.29 5.06
N ALA A 210 -7.08 -13.90 6.11
CA ALA A 210 -5.98 -12.93 6.01
C ALA A 210 -4.86 -13.43 5.07
N LYS A 211 -4.46 -14.70 5.18
CA LYS A 211 -3.46 -15.32 4.29
C LYS A 211 -3.95 -15.38 2.84
N VAL A 212 -5.20 -15.77 2.61
CA VAL A 212 -5.79 -15.80 1.26
C VAL A 212 -5.87 -14.39 0.67
N LEU A 213 -6.31 -13.40 1.45
CA LEU A 213 -6.35 -11.99 1.05
C LEU A 213 -4.94 -11.44 0.76
N HIS A 214 -3.92 -11.88 1.51
CA HIS A 214 -2.53 -11.54 1.25
C HIS A 214 -2.08 -12.04 -0.12
N GLN A 215 -2.19 -13.35 -0.37
CA GLN A 215 -1.82 -13.96 -1.63
C GLN A 215 -2.57 -13.35 -2.83
N LEU A 216 -3.85 -13.02 -2.65
CA LEU A 216 -4.64 -12.34 -3.67
C LEU A 216 -4.15 -10.90 -3.92
N SER A 217 -3.91 -10.12 -2.86
CA SER A 217 -3.38 -8.75 -2.96
C SER A 217 -2.01 -8.72 -3.65
N ASP A 218 -1.17 -9.72 -3.40
CA ASP A 218 0.18 -9.82 -3.97
C ASP A 218 0.14 -10.22 -5.44
N ARG A 219 -0.68 -11.21 -5.81
CA ARG A 219 -0.92 -11.57 -7.22
C ARG A 219 -1.44 -10.38 -8.03
N LEU A 220 -2.46 -9.69 -7.53
CA LEU A 220 -2.97 -8.45 -8.13
C LEU A 220 -1.91 -7.34 -8.19
N GLY A 221 -1.00 -7.31 -7.20
CA GLY A 221 0.13 -6.38 -7.17
C GLY A 221 1.15 -6.65 -8.27
N ARG A 222 1.61 -7.90 -8.38
CA ARG A 222 2.54 -8.32 -9.43
C ARG A 222 2.01 -8.02 -10.83
N ARG A 223 0.73 -8.33 -11.10
CA ARG A 223 0.11 -7.98 -12.40
C ARG A 223 0.13 -6.48 -12.67
N GLN A 224 -0.14 -5.64 -11.67
CA GLN A 224 -0.07 -4.18 -11.84
C GLN A 224 1.37 -3.71 -12.11
N ASP A 225 2.34 -4.23 -11.35
CA ASP A 225 3.73 -3.82 -11.45
C ASP A 225 4.33 -4.23 -12.82
N LEU A 226 4.00 -5.43 -13.32
CA LEU A 226 4.32 -5.87 -14.69
C LEU A 226 3.63 -5.03 -15.78
N ARG A 227 2.35 -4.63 -15.59
CA ARG A 227 1.64 -3.72 -16.53
C ARG A 227 2.36 -2.37 -16.62
N MET A 228 2.83 -1.86 -15.48
CA MET A 228 3.59 -0.61 -15.42
C MET A 228 4.91 -0.73 -16.18
N LEU A 229 5.67 -1.81 -15.95
CA LEU A 229 6.90 -2.10 -16.68
C LEU A 229 6.65 -2.19 -18.19
N ARG A 230 5.66 -2.98 -18.63
CA ARG A 230 5.28 -3.12 -20.04
C ARG A 230 5.00 -1.77 -20.69
N ASN A 231 4.18 -0.93 -20.04
CA ASN A 231 3.80 0.37 -20.58
C ASN A 231 5.01 1.30 -20.74
N LEU A 232 5.98 1.25 -19.82
CA LEU A 232 7.21 2.01 -19.92
C LEU A 232 8.11 1.50 -21.05
N VAL A 233 8.32 0.19 -21.15
CA VAL A 233 9.14 -0.42 -22.22
C VAL A 233 8.56 -0.14 -23.60
N ARG A 234 7.22 -0.14 -23.75
CA ARG A 234 6.54 0.15 -25.02
C ARG A 234 6.88 1.52 -25.60
N VAL A 235 7.06 2.54 -24.76
CA VAL A 235 7.34 3.91 -25.19
C VAL A 235 8.84 4.22 -25.27
N MET A 236 9.72 3.33 -24.81
CA MET A 236 11.17 3.52 -24.93
C MET A 236 11.64 3.31 -26.37
N THR A 237 12.38 4.29 -26.89
CA THR A 237 13.02 4.25 -28.23
C THR A 237 14.45 3.71 -28.15
N GLY A 238 14.97 3.11 -29.22
CA GLY A 238 16.35 2.59 -29.25
C GLY A 238 16.61 1.44 -28.26
N ILE A 239 15.61 0.58 -28.04
CA ILE A 239 15.75 -0.65 -27.26
C ILE A 239 15.90 -1.81 -28.25
N GLU A 240 17.04 -2.50 -28.19
CA GLU A 240 17.29 -3.71 -28.96
C GLU A 240 16.28 -4.80 -28.59
N HIS A 241 15.82 -5.55 -29.60
CA HIS A 241 14.87 -6.65 -29.42
C HIS A 241 13.63 -6.29 -28.55
N ARG A 242 13.19 -5.01 -28.56
CA ARG A 242 12.07 -4.52 -27.73
C ARG A 242 10.81 -5.38 -27.81
N LYS A 243 10.51 -5.95 -28.98
CA LYS A 243 9.36 -6.85 -29.18
C LYS A 243 9.48 -8.12 -28.34
N LEU A 244 10.68 -8.73 -28.24
CA LEU A 244 10.92 -9.92 -27.43
C LEU A 244 10.79 -9.61 -25.92
N LEU A 245 11.31 -8.47 -25.49
CA LEU A 245 11.17 -7.99 -24.11
C LEU A 245 9.70 -7.76 -23.73
N ILE A 246 8.91 -7.14 -24.60
CA ILE A 246 7.46 -6.96 -24.38
C ILE A 246 6.75 -8.32 -24.33
N ALA A 247 7.06 -9.23 -25.24
CA ALA A 247 6.46 -10.56 -25.28
C ALA A 247 6.71 -11.34 -23.97
N ALA A 248 7.93 -11.30 -23.43
CA ALA A 248 8.26 -11.91 -22.14
C ALA A 248 7.44 -11.32 -20.98
N ILE A 249 7.26 -9.98 -20.96
CA ILE A 249 6.43 -9.33 -19.93
C ILE A 249 4.95 -9.72 -20.09
N GLU A 250 4.46 -9.86 -21.32
CA GLU A 250 3.08 -10.27 -21.60
C GLU A 250 2.81 -11.72 -21.22
N GLU A 251 3.78 -12.62 -21.42
CA GLU A 251 3.73 -14.00 -20.94
C GLU A 251 3.57 -14.06 -19.41
N GLU A 252 4.36 -13.29 -18.67
CA GLU A 252 4.23 -13.21 -17.21
C GLU A 252 2.92 -12.57 -16.74
N LEU A 253 2.40 -11.61 -17.50
CA LEU A 253 1.09 -11.02 -17.23
C LEU A 253 -0.06 -12.02 -17.39
N ALA A 254 0.03 -12.91 -18.39
CA ALA A 254 -0.93 -13.98 -18.61
C ALA A 254 -0.87 -15.02 -17.47
N ARG A 255 0.32 -15.36 -16.98
CA ARG A 255 0.50 -16.25 -15.82
C ARG A 255 0.00 -15.64 -14.50
N ALA A 256 -0.06 -14.31 -14.41
CA ALA A 256 -0.52 -13.59 -13.23
C ALA A 256 -2.06 -13.38 -13.14
N VAL A 257 -2.85 -14.06 -13.98
CA VAL A 257 -4.33 -14.00 -13.92
C VAL A 257 -4.81 -14.60 -12.59
N PRO A 258 -5.60 -13.87 -11.79
CA PRO A 258 -6.21 -14.45 -10.60
C PRO A 258 -7.34 -15.40 -11.02
N ASN A 259 -7.18 -16.70 -10.77
CA ASN A 259 -8.32 -17.61 -10.58
C ASN A 259 -9.14 -17.16 -9.37
#